data_AF-A0A849QX57-F1
#
_entry.id   AF-A0A849QX57-F1
#
_cell.length_a   1.000
_cell.length_b   1.000
_cell.length_c   1.000
_cell.angle_alpha   90.00
_cell.angle_beta   90.00
_cell.angle_gamma   90.00
#
_symmetry.space_group_name_H-M   'P 1'
#
loop_
_entity.id
_entity.type
_entity.pdbx_description
1 polymer ?
#
loop_
_entity_poly.entity_id
_entity_poly.type
_entity_poly.pdbx_seq_one_letter_code
_entity_poly.pdbx_strand_id
1 'polypeptide(L)'
;MYKISKEQMQALDGSIEKWDQICNQNGIDNGRNDCSLCQIDNTNRRCEQCIIYLDTGGRFCEKSPYEAWVDHHTQFHPNYMITRVRKSCECPECYILANEEYEYLKDLKTRCVVAWWKTYTNPIMAFIYNIIYI
;
A
#
# COMPACT_ATOMS: atom_id res chain seq x y z
N MET A 1 -3.77 13.45 10.87
CA MET A 1 -2.71 13.66 9.87
C MET A 1 -1.41 13.18 10.48
N TYR A 2 -0.86 12.07 10.00
CA TYR A 2 0.25 11.35 10.62
C TYR A 2 1.57 11.78 9.97
N LYS A 3 2.59 12.06 10.78
CA LYS A 3 3.94 12.33 10.31
C LYS A 3 4.62 11.00 10.04
N ILE A 4 4.95 10.74 8.78
CA ILE A 4 5.63 9.51 8.38
C ILE A 4 7.14 9.72 8.36
N SER A 5 7.92 8.72 8.79
CA SER A 5 9.37 8.75 8.77
C SER A 5 9.92 8.58 7.34
N LYS A 6 11.21 8.85 7.14
CA LYS A 6 11.87 8.61 5.86
C LYS A 6 11.84 7.13 5.49
N GLU A 7 12.02 6.26 6.47
CA GLU A 7 12.00 4.80 6.32
C GLU A 7 10.59 4.31 5.95
N GLN A 8 9.54 4.87 6.56
CA GLN A 8 8.16 4.59 6.19
C GLN A 8 7.84 5.03 4.75
N MET A 9 8.38 6.17 4.31
CA MET A 9 8.24 6.61 2.91
C MET A 9 8.95 5.66 1.94
N GLN A 10 10.19 5.24 2.25
CA GLN A 10 10.94 4.29 1.41
C GLN A 10 10.26 2.92 1.35
N ALA A 11 9.68 2.45 2.45
CA ALA A 11 8.93 1.20 2.46
C ALA A 11 7.58 1.29 1.72
N LEU A 12 6.94 2.46 1.75
CA LEU A 12 5.77 2.72 0.93
C LEU A 12 6.13 2.66 -0.56
N ASP A 13 7.27 3.24 -0.95
CA ASP A 13 7.78 3.17 -2.32
C ASP A 13 8.02 1.72 -2.77
N GLY A 14 8.68 0.92 -1.92
CA GLY A 14 8.87 -0.51 -2.20
C GLY A 14 7.56 -1.29 -2.32
N SER A 15 6.53 -0.91 -1.55
CA SER A 15 5.21 -1.53 -1.65
C SER A 15 4.48 -1.13 -2.93
N ILE A 16 4.58 0.14 -3.35
CA ILE A 16 4.04 0.62 -4.63
C ILE A 16 4.70 -0.12 -5.80
N GLU A 17 6.03 -0.28 -5.76
CA GLU A 17 6.77 -1.02 -6.80
C GLU A 17 6.35 -2.49 -6.85
N LYS A 18 6.19 -3.15 -5.71
CA LYS A 18 5.66 -4.52 -5.65
C LYS A 18 4.29 -4.62 -6.34
N TRP A 19 3.37 -3.71 -6.05
CA TRP A 19 2.02 -3.76 -6.63
C TRP A 19 2.01 -3.43 -8.12
N ASP A 20 2.88 -2.54 -8.60
CA ASP A 20 3.09 -2.34 -10.03
C ASP A 20 3.55 -3.64 -10.72
N GLN A 21 4.48 -4.37 -10.11
CA GLN A 21 4.94 -5.65 -10.63
C GLN A 21 3.81 -6.69 -10.68
N ILE A 22 2.97 -6.77 -9.64
CA ILE A 22 1.80 -7.68 -9.60
C ILE A 22 0.81 -7.34 -10.72
N CYS A 23 0.53 -6.05 -10.95
CA CYS A 23 -0.40 -5.61 -11.97
C CYS A 23 0.14 -5.83 -13.39
N ASN A 24 1.41 -5.48 -13.62
CA ASN A 24 1.94 -5.24 -14.97
C ASN A 24 3.06 -6.18 -15.40
N GLN A 25 3.67 -6.95 -14.49
CA GLN A 25 4.90 -7.71 -14.73
C GLN A 25 4.86 -9.16 -14.23
N ASN A 26 3.66 -9.74 -14.09
CA ASN A 26 3.44 -11.09 -13.53
C ASN A 26 4.06 -11.27 -12.12
N GLY A 27 4.09 -10.20 -11.34
CA GLY A 27 4.55 -10.23 -9.96
C GLY A 27 3.69 -11.13 -9.08
N ILE A 28 4.28 -11.58 -7.98
CA ILE A 28 3.63 -12.45 -7.00
C ILE A 28 3.51 -11.69 -5.69
N ASP A 29 2.31 -11.63 -5.15
CA ASP A 29 2.05 -11.18 -3.80
C ASP A 29 2.37 -12.30 -2.80
N ASN A 30 3.49 -12.16 -2.07
CA ASN A 30 3.82 -13.02 -0.93
C ASN A 30 3.29 -12.51 0.42
N GLY A 31 2.31 -11.61 0.39
CA GLY A 31 1.67 -11.02 1.55
C GLY A 31 2.68 -10.37 2.49
N ARG A 32 2.64 -10.74 3.77
CA ARG A 32 3.52 -10.17 4.79
C ARG A 32 5.00 -10.54 4.63
N ASN A 33 5.33 -11.58 3.86
CA ASN A 33 6.69 -12.11 3.79
C ASN A 33 7.62 -11.19 2.96
N ASP A 34 7.07 -10.49 1.98
CA ASP A 34 7.77 -9.57 1.10
C ASP A 34 7.23 -8.13 1.17
N CYS A 35 6.22 -7.86 2.00
CA CYS A 35 5.70 -6.51 2.18
C CYS A 35 6.72 -5.60 2.85
N SER A 36 7.24 -4.62 2.10
CA SER A 36 8.24 -3.66 2.60
C SER A 36 7.74 -2.90 3.83
N LEU A 37 6.43 -2.58 3.92
CA LEU A 37 5.84 -1.94 5.11
C LEU A 37 5.87 -2.84 6.35
N CYS A 38 5.57 -4.13 6.20
CA CYS A 38 5.64 -5.10 7.30
C CYS A 38 7.08 -5.44 7.70
N GLN A 39 8.02 -5.37 6.75
CA GLN A 39 9.43 -5.65 6.98
C GLN A 39 10.14 -4.55 7.79
N ILE A 40 9.61 -3.33 7.83
CA ILE A 40 10.15 -2.26 8.72
C ILE A 40 10.24 -2.74 10.16
N ASP A 41 9.26 -3.51 10.63
CA ASP A 41 9.14 -3.83 12.06
C ASP A 41 9.49 -5.26 12.45
N ASN A 42 9.84 -6.12 11.48
CA ASN A 42 10.30 -7.53 11.61
C ASN A 42 9.57 -8.40 12.67
N THR A 43 8.40 -7.95 13.13
CA THR A 43 7.61 -8.53 14.21
C THR A 43 6.15 -8.27 13.86
N ASN A 44 5.39 -9.35 13.69
CA ASN A 44 3.96 -9.37 13.32
C ASN A 44 3.01 -8.58 14.27
N ARG A 45 3.52 -7.78 15.21
CA ARG A 45 2.75 -7.22 16.34
C ARG A 45 2.51 -5.72 16.25
N ARG A 46 3.23 -4.98 15.42
CA ARG A 46 3.14 -3.51 15.37
C ARG A 46 2.48 -2.97 14.12
N CYS A 47 1.47 -3.67 13.58
CA CYS A 47 0.57 -3.08 12.58
C CYS A 47 0.13 -1.67 13.00
N GLU A 48 0.02 -1.39 14.30
CA GLU A 48 -0.30 -0.08 14.89
C GLU A 48 0.62 1.09 14.46
N GLN A 49 1.84 0.81 14.00
CA GLN A 49 2.78 1.81 13.48
C GLN A 49 2.90 1.77 11.94
N CYS A 50 2.26 0.81 11.29
CA CYS A 50 2.18 0.73 9.84
C CYS A 50 1.31 1.87 9.31
N ILE A 51 1.75 2.49 8.22
CA ILE A 51 1.03 3.60 7.61
C ILE A 51 -0.38 3.23 7.13
N ILE A 52 -0.59 1.98 6.72
CA ILE A 52 -1.91 1.45 6.35
C ILE A 52 -2.84 1.48 7.57
N TYR A 53 -2.38 0.99 8.73
CA TYR A 53 -3.17 1.06 9.96
C TYR A 53 -3.43 2.50 10.41
N LEU A 54 -2.44 3.39 10.28
CA LEU A 54 -2.64 4.80 10.60
C LEU A 54 -3.73 5.43 9.72
N ASP A 55 -3.81 5.00 8.45
CA ASP A 55 -4.81 5.44 7.50
C ASP A 55 -6.19 4.84 7.76
N THR A 56 -6.28 3.52 7.89
CA THR A 56 -7.56 2.78 7.92
C THR A 56 -8.06 2.46 9.33
N GLY A 57 -7.18 2.46 10.33
CA GLY A 57 -7.41 1.92 11.66
C GLY A 57 -7.58 0.40 11.72
N GLY A 58 -7.40 -0.31 10.60
CA GLY A 58 -7.56 -1.75 10.47
C GLY A 58 -6.23 -2.49 10.65
N ARG A 59 -6.25 -3.57 11.43
CA ARG A 59 -5.06 -4.44 11.59
C ARG A 59 -4.94 -5.34 10.37
N PHE A 60 -3.73 -5.84 10.07
CA PHE A 60 -3.52 -6.80 8.97
C PHE A 60 -4.04 -6.32 7.60
N CYS A 61 -3.99 -5.00 7.37
CA CYS A 61 -4.53 -4.35 6.16
C CYS A 61 -6.05 -4.49 5.99
N GLU A 62 -6.79 -4.81 7.06
CA GLU A 62 -8.24 -4.67 7.07
C GLU A 62 -8.64 -3.24 6.68
N LYS A 63 -9.75 -3.11 5.97
CA LYS A 63 -10.30 -1.85 5.45
C LYS A 63 -9.42 -1.14 4.42
N SER A 64 -8.42 -1.82 3.84
CA SER A 64 -7.75 -1.39 2.61
C SER A 64 -8.17 -2.29 1.44
N PRO A 65 -7.94 -1.89 0.18
CA PRO A 65 -8.26 -2.72 -0.99
C PRO A 65 -7.62 -4.11 -0.96
N TYR A 66 -6.47 -4.26 -0.28
CA TYR A 66 -5.83 -5.55 -0.02
C TYR A 66 -6.77 -6.60 0.59
N GLU A 67 -7.73 -6.22 1.43
CA GLU A 67 -8.71 -7.14 2.01
C GLU A 67 -9.53 -7.83 0.91
N ALA A 68 -10.06 -7.05 -0.03
CA ALA A 68 -10.81 -7.57 -1.17
C ALA A 68 -9.96 -8.46 -2.09
N TRP A 69 -8.67 -8.12 -2.29
CA TRP A 69 -7.72 -8.96 -3.00
C TRP A 69 -7.53 -10.34 -2.32
N VAL A 70 -7.39 -10.37 -0.99
CA VAL A 70 -7.25 -11.61 -0.22
C VAL A 70 -8.54 -12.44 -0.26
N ASP A 71 -9.70 -11.80 -0.10
CA ASP A 71 -11.00 -12.47 -0.11
C ASP A 71 -11.28 -13.09 -1.48
N HIS A 72 -11.02 -12.35 -2.56
CA HIS A 72 -11.17 -12.86 -3.92
C HIS A 72 -10.32 -14.11 -4.17
N HIS A 73 -9.05 -14.11 -3.78
CA HIS A 73 -8.19 -15.29 -3.91
C HIS A 73 -8.65 -16.45 -3.05
N THR A 74 -9.14 -16.17 -1.85
CA THR A 74 -9.67 -17.19 -0.95
C THR A 74 -10.91 -17.87 -1.54
N GLN A 75 -11.77 -17.10 -2.20
CA GLN A 75 -13.04 -17.58 -2.72
C GLN A 75 -12.94 -18.22 -4.11
N PHE A 76 -12.14 -17.66 -5.01
CA PHE A 76 -12.17 -18.01 -6.44
C PHE A 76 -10.92 -18.72 -6.95
N HIS A 77 -9.81 -18.70 -6.20
CA HIS A 77 -8.54 -19.30 -6.63
C HIS A 77 -8.12 -20.45 -5.69
N PRO A 78 -8.55 -21.70 -5.93
CA PRO A 78 -8.38 -22.81 -5.00
C PRO A 78 -6.91 -23.16 -4.67
N ASN A 79 -5.97 -22.80 -5.56
CA ASN A 79 -4.53 -22.94 -5.30
C ASN A 79 -4.04 -22.08 -4.14
N TYR A 80 -4.77 -21.02 -3.78
CA TYR A 80 -4.51 -20.24 -2.59
C TYR A 80 -4.73 -21.04 -1.30
N MET A 81 -5.75 -21.91 -1.25
CA MET A 81 -6.01 -22.71 -0.04
C MET A 81 -4.87 -23.68 0.28
N ILE A 82 -4.15 -24.12 -0.76
CA ILE A 82 -3.03 -25.07 -0.65
C ILE A 82 -1.73 -24.35 -0.27
N THR A 83 -1.42 -23.24 -0.94
CA THR A 83 -0.13 -22.57 -0.78
C THR A 83 -0.14 -21.45 0.24
N ARG A 84 -1.27 -20.73 0.44
CA ARG A 84 -1.44 -19.56 1.34
C ARG A 84 -0.42 -18.42 1.25
N VAL A 85 0.58 -18.51 0.38
CA VAL A 85 1.68 -17.54 0.32
C VAL A 85 1.92 -16.94 -1.05
N ARG A 86 1.24 -17.35 -2.12
CA ARG A 86 1.49 -16.79 -3.46
C ARG A 86 0.18 -16.46 -4.14
N LYS A 87 -0.03 -15.18 -4.42
CA LYS A 87 -1.17 -14.69 -5.20
C LYS A 87 -0.66 -13.91 -6.41
N SER A 88 -1.34 -14.02 -7.52
CA SER A 88 -0.97 -13.35 -8.77
C SER A 88 -2.23 -13.00 -9.57
N CYS A 89 -2.11 -12.19 -10.62
CA CYS A 89 -3.25 -11.85 -11.45
C CYS A 89 -3.70 -13.03 -12.33
N GLU A 90 -4.48 -13.95 -11.76
CA GLU A 90 -4.97 -15.16 -12.44
C GLU A 90 -6.26 -14.92 -13.25
N CYS A 91 -6.97 -13.82 -13.01
CA CYS A 91 -8.20 -13.45 -13.72
C CYS A 91 -8.37 -11.91 -13.82
N PRO A 92 -9.33 -11.40 -14.61
CA PRO A 92 -9.57 -9.97 -14.75
C PRO A 92 -9.90 -9.27 -13.42
N GLU A 93 -10.61 -9.94 -12.52
CA GLU A 93 -10.96 -9.39 -11.20
C GLU A 93 -9.71 -9.23 -10.32
N CYS A 94 -8.76 -10.18 -10.37
CA CYS A 94 -7.48 -10.01 -9.70
C CYS A 94 -6.78 -8.72 -10.15
N TYR A 95 -6.73 -8.46 -11.46
CA TYR A 95 -6.10 -7.25 -11.97
C TYR A 95 -6.77 -5.98 -11.44
N ILE A 96 -8.10 -5.93 -11.41
CA ILE A 96 -8.87 -4.79 -10.87
C ILE A 96 -8.49 -4.56 -9.41
N LEU A 97 -8.56 -5.59 -8.57
CA LEU A 97 -8.26 -5.51 -7.14
C LEU A 97 -6.79 -5.17 -6.85
N ALA A 98 -5.86 -5.70 -7.65
CA ALA A 98 -4.45 -5.35 -7.54
C ALA A 98 -4.20 -3.88 -7.90
N ASN A 99 -4.88 -3.39 -8.95
CA ASN A 99 -4.77 -2.00 -9.37
C ASN A 99 -5.40 -1.05 -8.35
N GLU A 100 -6.50 -1.43 -7.70
CA GLU A 100 -7.09 -0.66 -6.59
C GLU A 100 -6.13 -0.50 -5.41
N GLU A 101 -5.43 -1.57 -5.01
CA GLU A 101 -4.41 -1.50 -3.97
C GLU A 101 -3.22 -0.65 -4.41
N TYR A 102 -2.76 -0.79 -5.67
CA TYR A 102 -1.70 0.04 -6.24
C TYR A 102 -2.03 1.54 -6.20
N GLU A 103 -3.23 1.93 -6.67
CA GLU A 103 -3.67 3.32 -6.69
C GLU A 103 -3.92 3.86 -5.27
N TYR A 104 -4.44 3.03 -4.36
CA TYR A 104 -4.58 3.39 -2.95
C TYR A 104 -3.23 3.75 -2.31
N LEU A 105 -2.18 2.97 -2.55
CA LEU A 105 -0.85 3.25 -2.01
C LEU A 105 -0.23 4.54 -2.58
N LYS A 106 -0.46 4.83 -3.87
CA LYS A 106 -0.04 6.09 -4.51
C LYS A 106 -0.77 7.31 -3.94
N ASP A 107 -2.08 7.21 -3.75
CA ASP A 107 -2.87 8.25 -3.10
C ASP A 107 -2.38 8.48 -1.67
N LEU A 108 -2.19 7.41 -0.90
CA LEU A 108 -1.66 7.48 0.47
C LEU A 108 -0.31 8.20 0.51
N LYS A 109 0.61 7.85 -0.39
CA LYS A 109 1.90 8.54 -0.52
C LYS A 109 1.72 10.04 -0.76
N THR A 110 0.84 10.40 -1.68
CA THR A 110 0.56 11.80 -2.06
C THR A 110 0.02 12.59 -0.87
N ARG A 111 -0.96 12.03 -0.14
CA ARG A 111 -1.51 12.64 1.08
C ARG A 111 -0.46 12.84 2.16
N CYS A 112 0.48 11.90 2.32
CA CYS A 112 1.57 12.03 3.28
C CYS A 112 2.61 13.09 2.90
N VAL A 113 2.90 13.27 1.61
CA VAL A 113 3.78 14.35 1.13
C VAL A 113 3.14 15.71 1.36
N VAL A 114 1.87 15.89 0.97
CA VAL A 114 1.14 17.16 1.17
C VAL A 114 1.09 17.56 2.65
N ALA A 115 0.88 16.60 3.54
CA ALA A 115 0.91 16.78 4.99
C ALA A 115 2.26 17.34 5.51
N TRP A 116 3.37 16.83 4.99
CA TRP A 116 4.71 17.33 5.30
C TRP A 116 4.94 18.76 4.79
N TRP A 117 4.50 19.10 3.59
CA TRP A 117 4.67 20.47 3.08
C TRP A 117 3.88 21.48 3.90
N LYS A 118 2.61 21.20 4.21
CA LYS A 118 1.76 22.08 5.05
C LYS A 118 2.33 22.35 6.44
N THR A 119 3.16 21.45 6.98
CA THR A 119 3.78 21.61 8.30
C THR A 119 5.13 22.37 8.26
N TYR A 120 5.76 22.51 7.09
CA TYR A 120 7.12 23.06 6.98
C TYR A 120 7.29 24.18 5.94
N THR A 121 6.27 24.55 5.17
CA THR A 121 6.34 25.70 4.25
C THR A 121 5.89 27.00 4.87
N ASN A 122 6.76 28.01 4.77
CA ASN A 122 6.38 29.41 4.68
C ASN A 122 5.21 29.56 3.67
N PRO A 123 4.14 30.31 3.97
CA PRO A 123 2.91 30.39 3.15
C PRO A 123 3.13 30.64 1.64
N ILE A 124 4.25 31.22 1.24
CA ILE A 124 4.61 31.49 -0.17
C ILE A 124 4.86 30.20 -0.97
N MET A 125 5.48 29.17 -0.40
CA MET A 125 5.82 27.94 -1.14
C MET A 125 4.62 27.00 -1.33
N ALA A 126 3.63 27.07 -0.44
CA ALA A 126 2.38 26.33 -0.57
C ALA A 126 1.53 26.80 -1.78
N PHE A 127 1.69 28.05 -2.19
CA PHE A 127 0.96 28.64 -3.32
C PHE A 127 1.51 28.16 -4.68
N ILE A 128 2.82 27.96 -4.80
CA ILE A 128 3.47 27.55 -6.06
C ILE A 128 3.11 26.10 -6.41
N TYR A 129 3.00 25.21 -5.41
CA TYR A 129 2.71 23.79 -5.66
C TYR A 129 1.28 23.55 -6.19
N ASN A 130 0.30 24.34 -5.73
CA ASN A 130 -1.08 24.29 -6.24
C ASN A 130 -1.21 24.78 -7.69
N ILE A 131 -0.22 25.51 -8.21
CA ILE A 131 -0.23 25.99 -9.60
C ILE A 131 0.43 24.97 -10.55
N ILE A 132 1.33 24.13 -10.06
CA ILE A 132 2.12 23.20 -10.89
C ILE A 132 1.43 21.83 -11.02
N TYR A 133 0.60 21.42 -10.07
CA TYR A 133 0.04 20.07 -9.98
C TYR A 133 -1.51 20.01 -10.02
N ILE A 134 -2.15 21.05 -10.57
CA ILE A 134 -3.56 21.04 -11.02
C ILE A 134 -3.54 21.16 -12.55
#